data_AF-Q66B97-F1
#
_entry.id   AF-Q66B97-F1
#
_cell.length_a   1.000
_cell.length_b   1.000
_cell.length_c   1.000
_cell.angle_alpha   90.00
_cell.angle_beta   90.00
_cell.angle_gamma   90.00
#
_symmetry.space_group_name_H-M   'P 1'
#
loop_
_entity.id
_entity.type
_entity.pdbx_description
1 polymer ?
#
loop_
_entity_poly.entity_id
_entity_poly.type
_entity_poly.pdbx_seq_one_letter_code
_entity_poly.pdbx_strand_id
1 'polypeptide(L)'
;MAVSKLPSGKWLCQCFPYGRDNKRIRKQFATKGEALSYERRMMVNKQDTGLGISAVTLNELVERWYEMHGKTLSSGESRKAKLLAICERMGDPLAADVDKNMFAVYRNAA
;
A
#
# COMPACT_ATOMS: atom_id res chain seq x y z
N MET A 1 -16.44 7.40 19.46
CA MET A 1 -16.34 8.70 18.76
C MET A 1 -14.89 9.15 18.76
N ALA A 2 -14.29 9.38 17.59
CA ALA A 2 -12.90 9.85 17.48
C ALA A 2 -12.76 11.34 17.83
N VAL A 3 -13.81 12.15 17.64
CA VAL A 3 -13.77 13.61 17.87
C VAL A 3 -14.52 13.99 19.13
N SER A 4 -13.89 14.78 20.01
CA SER A 4 -14.46 15.28 21.28
C SER A 4 -14.12 16.76 21.51
N LYS A 5 -14.95 17.48 22.25
CA LYS A 5 -14.71 18.89 22.61
C LYS A 5 -13.95 18.95 23.95
N LEU A 6 -12.89 19.75 24.01
CA LEU A 6 -12.12 20.00 25.23
C LEU A 6 -12.73 21.13 26.06
N PRO A 7 -12.50 21.16 27.39
CA PRO A 7 -12.90 22.28 28.26
C PRO A 7 -12.32 23.62 27.82
N SER A 8 -11.18 23.61 27.12
CA SER A 8 -10.53 24.79 26.54
C SER A 8 -11.21 25.34 25.28
N GLY A 9 -12.35 24.80 24.87
CA GLY A 9 -13.08 25.20 23.66
C GLY A 9 -12.54 24.61 22.35
N LYS A 10 -11.36 23.98 22.37
CA LYS A 10 -10.74 23.31 21.21
C LYS A 10 -11.36 21.93 20.95
N TRP A 11 -11.22 21.44 19.72
CA TRP A 11 -11.67 20.12 19.31
C TRP A 11 -10.50 19.13 19.29
N LEU A 12 -10.74 17.91 19.76
CA LEU A 12 -9.74 16.87 19.86
C LEU A 12 -10.13 15.70 18.99
N CYS A 13 -9.28 15.37 18.02
CA CYS A 13 -9.38 14.12 17.26
C CYS A 13 -8.44 13.08 17.87
N GLN A 14 -9.00 11.95 18.27
CA GLN A 14 -8.33 10.75 18.75
C GLN A 14 -8.68 9.61 17.80
N CYS A 15 -7.73 9.21 16.96
CA CYS A 15 -7.93 8.11 16.01
C CYS A 15 -6.92 6.99 16.22
N PHE A 16 -7.38 5.78 15.91
CA PHE A 16 -6.60 4.55 15.88
C PHE A 16 -6.53 4.05 14.43
N PRO A 17 -5.76 4.73 13.55
CA PRO A 17 -5.76 4.39 12.13
C PRO A 17 -5.32 2.94 11.88
N TYR A 18 -4.39 2.43 12.68
CA TYR A 18 -3.84 1.08 12.53
C TYR A 18 -4.45 0.05 13.51
N GLY A 19 -5.57 0.35 14.17
CA GLY A 19 -6.20 -0.54 15.15
C GLY A 19 -5.89 -0.18 16.60
N ARG A 20 -6.58 -0.86 17.53
CA ARG A 20 -6.66 -0.47 18.96
C ARG A 20 -5.32 -0.56 19.71
N ASP A 21 -4.48 -1.52 19.34
CA ASP A 21 -3.18 -1.77 19.97
C ASP A 21 -2.03 -1.02 19.29
N ASN A 22 -2.30 -0.31 18.19
CA ASN A 22 -1.31 0.47 17.46
C ASN A 22 -1.26 1.93 17.91
N LYS A 23 -0.24 2.65 17.40
CA LYS A 23 0.05 4.05 17.76
C LYS A 23 -1.20 4.95 17.68
N ARG A 24 -1.58 5.50 18.83
CA ARG A 24 -2.68 6.46 18.97
C ARG A 24 -2.25 7.83 18.43
N ILE A 25 -3.03 8.37 17.51
CA ILE A 25 -2.82 9.74 17.00
C ILE A 25 -3.83 10.67 17.67
N ARG A 26 -3.30 11.68 18.36
CA ARG A 26 -4.09 12.67 19.11
C ARG A 26 -3.71 14.06 18.63
N LYS A 27 -4.66 14.78 18.02
CA LYS A 27 -4.43 16.14 17.48
C LYS A 27 -5.56 17.08 17.87
N GLN A 28 -5.20 18.32 18.19
CA GLN A 28 -6.14 19.38 18.56
C GLN A 28 -6.40 20.30 17.36
N PHE A 29 -7.63 20.76 17.23
CA PHE A 29 -8.14 21.61 16.16
C PHE A 29 -8.97 22.76 16.75
N ALA A 30 -9.05 23.87 16.01
CA ALA A 30 -9.86 25.01 16.43
C ALA A 30 -11.36 24.73 16.22
N THR A 31 -11.71 24.00 15.15
CA THR A 31 -13.10 23.76 14.76
C THR A 31 -13.48 22.28 14.74
N LYS A 32 -14.79 21.99 14.90
CA LYS A 32 -15.35 20.64 14.76
C LYS A 32 -15.13 20.08 13.35
N GLY A 33 -15.28 20.94 12.34
CA GLY A 33 -15.17 20.59 10.93
C GLY A 33 -13.78 20.11 10.56
N GLU A 34 -12.73 20.81 11.02
CA GLU A 34 -11.34 20.37 10.81
C GLU A 34 -11.05 19.03 11.48
N ALA A 35 -11.53 18.83 12.70
CA ALA A 35 -11.34 17.57 13.43
C ALA A 35 -12.03 16.38 12.71
N LEU A 36 -13.26 16.57 12.20
CA LEU A 36 -13.99 15.55 11.43
C LEU A 36 -13.35 15.29 10.06
N SER A 37 -12.89 16.32 9.36
CA SER A 37 -12.19 16.16 8.08
C SER A 37 -10.83 15.47 8.27
N TYR A 38 -10.15 15.72 9.38
CA TYR A 38 -8.92 15.00 9.74
C TYR A 38 -9.19 13.51 10.02
N GLU A 39 -10.23 13.18 10.79
CA GLU A 39 -10.64 11.79 11.00
C GLU A 39 -10.92 11.08 9.67
N ARG A 40 -11.78 11.66 8.82
CA ARG A 40 -12.14 11.08 7.52
C ARG A 40 -10.92 10.83 6.65
N ARG A 41 -10.01 11.80 6.53
CA ARG A 41 -8.77 11.64 5.77
C ARG A 41 -7.88 10.52 6.33
N MET A 42 -7.77 10.38 7.64
CA MET A 42 -6.97 9.31 8.25
C MET A 42 -7.59 7.93 8.04
N MET A 43 -8.92 7.84 8.00
CA MET A 43 -9.65 6.60 7.68
C MET A 43 -9.58 6.24 6.18
N VAL A 44 -9.64 7.23 5.28
CA VAL A 44 -9.47 7.03 3.83
C VAL A 44 -8.03 6.65 3.50
N ASN A 45 -7.03 7.30 4.12
CA ASN A 45 -5.65 6.89 3.96
C ASN A 45 -5.43 5.42 4.39
N LYS A 46 -6.19 4.88 5.34
CA LYS A 46 -6.12 3.44 5.68
C LYS A 46 -6.58 2.53 4.52
N GLN A 47 -7.56 2.97 3.73
CA GLN A 47 -8.01 2.25 2.54
C GLN A 47 -6.99 2.36 1.40
N ASP A 48 -6.28 3.49 1.30
CA ASP A 48 -5.36 3.78 0.19
C ASP A 48 -3.90 3.38 0.48
N THR A 49 -3.49 3.27 1.75
CA THR A 49 -2.17 2.77 2.14
C THR A 49 -2.18 1.24 2.24
N GLY A 50 -2.10 0.59 1.09
CA GLY A 50 -1.11 -0.48 0.90
C GLY A 50 -1.42 -1.90 1.37
N LEU A 51 -2.56 -2.21 2.02
CA LEU A 51 -2.85 -3.60 2.43
C LEU A 51 -3.08 -4.56 1.24
N GLY A 52 -3.34 -4.04 0.04
CA GLY A 52 -3.51 -4.87 -1.17
C GLY A 52 -2.25 -5.08 -2.01
N ILE A 53 -1.19 -4.30 -1.80
CA ILE A 53 0.07 -4.38 -2.58
C ILE A 53 1.21 -4.93 -1.74
N SER A 54 1.22 -4.67 -0.42
CA SER A 54 2.31 -5.09 0.48
C SER A 54 2.32 -6.57 0.84
N ALA A 55 1.27 -7.33 0.53
CA ALA A 55 1.20 -8.78 0.79
C ALA A 55 1.32 -9.65 -0.48
N VAL A 56 1.42 -9.03 -1.66
CA VAL A 56 1.42 -9.73 -2.96
C VAL A 56 2.87 -9.96 -3.39
N THR A 57 3.21 -11.20 -3.75
CA THR A 57 4.54 -11.51 -4.30
C THR A 57 4.66 -10.98 -5.72
N LEU A 58 5.89 -10.79 -6.19
CA LEU A 58 6.12 -10.30 -7.55
C LEU A 58 5.53 -11.25 -8.60
N ASN A 59 5.58 -12.57 -8.34
CA ASN A 59 4.94 -13.57 -9.17
C ASN A 59 3.42 -13.36 -9.27
N GLU A 60 2.73 -13.23 -8.13
CA GLU A 60 1.27 -13.02 -8.09
C GLU A 60 0.86 -11.71 -8.78
N LEU A 61 1.69 -10.66 -8.68
CA LEU A 61 1.48 -9.42 -9.43
C LEU A 61 1.57 -9.63 -10.95
N VAL A 62 2.53 -10.43 -11.42
CA VAL A 62 2.70 -10.78 -12.84
C VAL A 62 1.52 -11.62 -13.35
N GLU A 63 1.01 -12.55 -12.55
CA GLU A 63 -0.17 -13.34 -12.90
C GLU A 63 -1.41 -12.46 -13.03
N ARG A 64 -1.65 -11.59 -12.05
CA ARG A 64 -2.78 -10.66 -12.08
C ARG A 64 -2.70 -9.70 -13.27
N TRP A 65 -1.50 -9.22 -13.61
CA TRP A 65 -1.28 -8.44 -14.83
C TRP A 65 -1.63 -9.25 -16.08
N TYR A 66 -1.27 -10.53 -16.14
CA TYR A 66 -1.59 -11.40 -17.27
C TYR A 66 -3.10 -11.61 -17.44
N GLU A 67 -3.81 -11.85 -16.34
CA GLU A 67 -5.26 -12.04 -16.37
C GLU A 67 -6.04 -10.80 -16.81
N MET A 68 -5.58 -9.61 -16.39
CA MET A 68 -6.25 -8.35 -16.72
C MET A 68 -5.88 -7.85 -18.13
N HIS A 69 -4.60 -7.93 -18.50
CA HIS A 69 -4.08 -7.29 -19.70
C HIS A 69 -3.17 -8.21 -20.53
N GLY A 70 -2.29 -8.99 -19.91
CA GLY A 70 -1.32 -9.79 -20.67
C GLY A 70 -1.97 -10.76 -21.66
N LYS A 71 -3.14 -11.32 -21.35
CA LYS A 71 -3.89 -12.22 -22.24
C LYS A 71 -4.40 -11.55 -23.54
N THR A 72 -4.50 -10.22 -23.59
CA THR A 72 -4.95 -9.51 -24.80
C THR A 72 -3.80 -9.19 -25.75
N LEU A 73 -2.55 -9.43 -25.34
CA LEU A 73 -1.38 -9.22 -26.18
C LEU A 73 -1.05 -10.49 -26.97
N SER A 74 -0.74 -10.33 -28.26
CA SER A 74 -0.27 -11.42 -29.14
C SER A 74 1.02 -12.11 -28.64
N SER A 75 1.83 -11.40 -27.85
CA SER A 75 3.05 -11.91 -27.22
C SER A 75 2.95 -11.99 -25.69
N GLY A 76 1.72 -11.98 -25.16
CA GLY A 76 1.44 -11.94 -23.72
C GLY A 76 2.07 -13.09 -22.96
N GLU A 77 1.93 -14.31 -23.49
CA GLU A 77 2.44 -15.54 -22.86
C GLU A 77 3.97 -15.55 -22.81
N SER A 78 4.64 -15.19 -23.91
CA SER A 78 6.11 -15.07 -23.95
C SER A 78 6.62 -14.00 -22.98
N ARG A 79 5.86 -12.91 -22.77
CA ARG A 79 6.22 -11.84 -21.84
C ARG A 79 5.98 -12.26 -20.38
N LYS A 80 4.89 -12.98 -20.10
CA LYS A 80 4.63 -13.61 -18.79
C LYS A 80 5.78 -14.54 -18.42
N ALA A 81 6.17 -15.45 -19.32
CA ALA A 81 7.27 -16.40 -19.07
C ALA A 81 8.59 -15.71 -18.72
N LYS A 82 8.95 -14.63 -19.43
CA LYS A 82 10.15 -13.83 -19.11
C LYS A 82 10.04 -13.15 -17.75
N LEU A 83 8.89 -12.56 -17.44
CA LEU A 83 8.65 -11.92 -16.15
C LEU A 83 8.72 -12.92 -14.99
N LEU A 84 8.16 -14.11 -15.15
CA LEU A 84 8.25 -15.18 -14.16
C LEU A 84 9.70 -15.64 -13.92
N ALA A 85 10.48 -15.83 -15.00
CA ALA A 85 11.89 -16.18 -14.87
C ALA A 85 12.71 -15.10 -14.15
N ILE A 86 12.34 -13.83 -14.31
CA ILE A 86 12.94 -12.72 -13.56
C ILE A 86 12.56 -12.81 -12.07
N CYS A 87 11.29 -13.07 -11.76
CA CYS A 87 10.81 -13.23 -10.38
C CYS A 87 11.52 -14.40 -9.66
N GLU A 88 11.63 -15.54 -10.35
CA GLU A 88 12.30 -16.74 -9.82
C GLU A 88 13.78 -16.48 -9.51
N ARG A 89 14.51 -15.81 -10.41
CA ARG A 89 15.91 -15.45 -10.20
C ARG A 89 16.12 -14.41 -9.09
N MET A 90 15.11 -13.60 -8.78
CA MET A 90 15.13 -12.66 -7.67
C MET A 90 14.63 -13.27 -6.34
N GLY A 91 14.19 -14.53 -6.34
CA GLY A 91 13.72 -15.22 -5.13
C GLY A 91 12.29 -14.85 -4.71
N ASP A 92 11.44 -14.45 -5.65
CA ASP A 92 10.04 -14.06 -5.45
C ASP A 92 9.80 -13.08 -4.27
N PRO A 93 10.42 -11.87 -4.31
CA PRO A 93 10.21 -10.87 -3.29
C PRO A 93 8.77 -10.35 -3.30
N LEU A 94 8.36 -9.73 -2.18
CA LEU A 94 7.13 -8.94 -2.17
C LEU A 94 7.22 -7.83 -3.20
N ALA A 95 6.13 -7.57 -3.92
CA ALA A 95 6.08 -6.54 -4.95
C ALA A 95 6.47 -5.14 -4.41
N ALA A 96 6.20 -4.88 -3.13
CA ALA A 96 6.57 -3.65 -2.44
C ALA A 96 8.06 -3.55 -2.09
N ASP A 97 8.76 -4.68 -1.99
CA ASP A 97 10.18 -4.76 -1.59
C ASP A 97 11.13 -4.79 -2.80
N VAL A 98 10.59 -4.77 -4.03
CA VAL A 98 11.38 -4.74 -5.25
C VAL A 98 12.09 -3.39 -5.37
N ASP A 99 13.42 -3.41 -5.17
CA ASP A 99 14.28 -2.24 -5.32
C ASP A 99 15.05 -2.26 -6.66
N LYS A 100 15.47 -1.07 -7.11
CA LYS A 100 16.31 -0.87 -8.31
C LYS A 100 17.61 -1.67 -8.23
N ASN A 101 18.16 -1.82 -7.04
CA ASN A 101 19.37 -2.63 -6.81
C ASN A 101 19.14 -4.12 -7.10
N MET A 102 17.99 -4.67 -6.72
CA MET A 102 17.65 -6.07 -7.01
C MET A 102 17.60 -6.31 -8.52
N PHE A 103 16.99 -5.37 -9.26
CA PHE A 103 16.95 -5.43 -10.72
C PHE A 103 18.34 -5.28 -11.36
N ALA A 104 19.18 -4.39 -10.83
CA ALA A 104 20.56 -4.22 -11.32
C ALA A 104 21.42 -5.47 -11.10
N VAL A 105 21.29 -6.13 -9.93
CA VAL A 105 21.97 -7.40 -9.64
C VAL A 105 21.49 -8.50 -10.60
N TYR A 106 20.18 -8.63 -10.79
CA TYR A 106 19.62 -9.55 -11.78
C TYR A 106 20.21 -9.31 -13.19
N ARG A 107 20.33 -8.05 -13.61
CA ARG A 107 20.81 -7.69 -14.94
C ARG A 107 22.30 -7.96 -15.15
N ASN A 108 23.11 -7.84 -14.10
CA ASN A 108 24.54 -8.14 -14.13
C ASN A 108 24.85 -9.64 -14.01
N ALA A 109 23.92 -10.43 -13.45
CA ALA A 109 24.04 -11.87 -13.30
C ALA A 109 23.55 -12.66 -14.54
N ALA A 110 23.07 -11.98 -15.59
CA ALA A 110 22.55 -12.56 -16.83
C ALA A 110 23.53 -12.36 -17.98
#